data_AF-A0A7S0UC64-F1
#
_entry.id   AF-A0A7S0UC64-F1
#
_cell.length_a   1.000
_cell.length_b   1.000
_cell.length_c   1.000
_cell.angle_alpha   90.00
_cell.angle_beta   90.00
_cell.angle_gamma   90.00
#
_symmetry.space_group_name_H-M   'P 1'
#
loop_
_entity.id
_entity.type
_entity.pdbx_description
1 polymer ?
#
loop_
_entity_poly.entity_id
_entity_poly.type
_entity_poly.pdbx_seq_one_letter_code
_entity_poly.pdbx_strand_id
1 'polypeptide(L)'
;PFRNKAIFAFQVVDDSRLYVMCFGMFVHEYGVGCHPQVQGRVYVDCIDSVPLYGQERGEERQALLSAIVHAYFDYTRAMGFRFLHMRVPPPTDEYNYIFESRSLVVRLRASLHLAHWYSRLLLKAREQNIIYNYDGGSTATSMPNFPLALLQPGEIAAENAFKDVDTRHLDPQTQELVARVMVQQERCFVVHLQNPNTVAMLVPDIAPLLPSNVASDRRQFVGVCVAHRLRFASLQQAKFSTIVLVQRMLAHQSKAHSKFDQEGGLPGGGFYPRESYGYRGMPPP
;
A
#
# COMPACT_ATOMS: atom_id res chain seq x y z
N PRO A 1 -10.53 16.43 1.24
CA PRO A 1 -9.06 16.35 1.00
C PRO A 1 -8.49 15.22 1.84
N PHE A 2 -7.39 14.60 1.43
CA PHE A 2 -6.66 13.60 2.21
C PHE A 2 -5.18 13.70 1.88
N ARG A 3 -4.33 13.16 2.77
CA ARG A 3 -2.90 13.00 2.50
C ARG A 3 -2.67 11.60 1.91
N ASN A 4 -2.11 11.54 0.70
CA ASN A 4 -1.70 10.26 0.11
C ASN A 4 -0.28 9.91 0.57
N LYS A 5 -0.06 8.66 0.95
CA LYS A 5 1.28 8.12 1.21
C LYS A 5 1.46 6.82 0.44
N ALA A 6 2.64 6.68 -0.17
CA ALA A 6 3.13 5.45 -0.74
C ALA A 6 4.28 4.92 0.13
N ILE A 7 4.17 3.67 0.57
CA ILE A 7 5.13 3.01 1.44
C ILE A 7 5.68 1.80 0.70
N PHE A 8 7.00 1.76 0.51
CA PHE A 8 7.69 0.65 -0.15
C PHE A 8 8.73 0.05 0.79
N ALA A 9 8.89 -1.28 0.74
CA ALA A 9 9.99 -1.96 1.41
C ALA A 9 10.94 -2.60 0.40
N PHE A 10 12.20 -2.67 0.78
CA PHE A 10 13.28 -3.18 -0.04
C PHE A 10 14.12 -4.17 0.75
N GLN A 11 14.69 -5.14 0.06
CA GLN A 11 15.53 -6.17 0.66
C GLN A 11 16.65 -6.61 -0.27
N VAL A 12 17.66 -7.24 0.29
CA VAL A 12 18.70 -7.93 -0.46
C VAL A 12 18.31 -9.41 -0.56
N VAL A 13 18.27 -9.96 -1.77
CA VAL A 13 17.74 -11.32 -2.04
C VAL A 13 18.85 -12.36 -2.25
N ASP A 14 19.99 -11.92 -2.79
CA ASP A 14 21.14 -12.75 -3.11
C ASP A 14 22.42 -12.01 -2.69
N ASP A 15 23.58 -12.60 -2.94
CA ASP A 15 24.87 -11.98 -2.60
C ASP A 15 25.17 -10.70 -3.42
N SER A 16 24.25 -10.27 -4.28
CA SER A 16 24.37 -8.96 -4.91
C SER A 16 24.08 -7.86 -3.89
N ARG A 17 24.88 -6.79 -3.90
CA ARG A 17 24.65 -5.60 -3.05
C ARG A 17 23.48 -4.73 -3.54
N LEU A 18 22.49 -5.32 -4.21
CA LEU A 18 21.37 -4.60 -4.82
C LEU A 18 20.09 -4.86 -4.03
N TYR A 19 19.44 -3.76 -3.65
CA TYR A 19 18.11 -3.79 -3.06
C TYR A 19 17.04 -4.04 -4.11
N VAL A 20 16.08 -4.89 -3.76
CA VAL A 20 14.90 -5.23 -4.57
C VAL A 20 13.66 -4.83 -3.79
N MET A 21 12.77 -4.08 -4.43
CA MET A 21 11.46 -3.74 -3.88
C MET A 21 10.66 -5.02 -3.69
N CYS A 22 10.15 -5.25 -2.47
CA CYS A 22 9.42 -6.46 -2.14
C CYS A 22 7.98 -6.23 -1.67
N PHE A 23 7.64 -4.98 -1.35
CA PHE A 23 6.34 -4.58 -0.81
C PHE A 23 5.99 -3.18 -1.29
N GLY A 24 4.69 -2.95 -1.53
CA GLY A 24 4.12 -1.63 -1.78
C GLY A 24 2.76 -1.49 -1.09
N MET A 25 2.50 -0.32 -0.51
CA MET A 25 1.23 0.02 0.11
C MET A 25 0.89 1.48 -0.16
N PHE A 26 -0.35 1.75 -0.57
CA PHE A 26 -0.86 3.11 -0.74
C PHE A 26 -2.00 3.37 0.24
N VAL A 27 -1.98 4.52 0.88
CA VAL A 27 -2.91 4.90 1.95
C VAL A 27 -3.38 6.33 1.81
N HIS A 28 -4.64 6.57 2.13
CA HIS A 28 -5.26 7.90 2.18
C HIS A 28 -5.58 8.24 3.64
N GLU A 29 -4.88 9.23 4.19
CA GLU A 29 -5.04 9.69 5.57
C GLU A 29 -5.93 10.94 5.62
N TYR A 30 -7.09 10.84 6.27
CA TYR A 30 -8.06 11.92 6.41
C TYR A 30 -7.85 12.64 7.75
N GLY A 31 -6.84 13.52 7.77
CA GLY A 31 -6.39 14.26 8.94
C GLY A 31 -7.32 15.39 9.41
N VAL A 32 -6.78 16.27 10.26
CA VAL A 32 -7.47 17.46 10.77
C VAL A 32 -7.94 18.35 9.60
N GLY A 33 -9.16 18.89 9.69
CA GLY A 33 -9.74 19.77 8.65
C GLY A 33 -10.40 19.04 7.48
N CYS A 34 -10.40 17.69 7.47
CA CYS A 34 -11.20 16.92 6.53
C CYS A 34 -12.70 17.00 6.88
N HIS A 35 -13.56 16.64 5.91
CA HIS A 35 -15.01 16.61 6.13
C HIS A 35 -15.37 15.69 7.32
N PRO A 36 -16.31 16.07 8.20
CA PRO A 36 -16.60 15.32 9.44
C PRO A 36 -16.94 13.83 9.25
N GLN A 37 -17.51 13.46 8.09
CA GLN A 37 -17.83 12.06 7.80
C GLN A 37 -16.60 11.16 7.61
N VAL A 38 -15.47 11.74 7.17
CA VAL A 38 -14.23 10.99 6.86
C VAL A 38 -13.06 11.36 7.76
N GLN A 39 -13.15 12.46 8.52
CA GLN A 39 -12.09 12.91 9.42
C GLN A 39 -11.72 11.84 10.46
N GLY A 40 -10.42 11.71 10.72
CA GLY A 40 -9.88 10.74 11.68
C GLY A 40 -9.92 9.30 11.15
N ARG A 41 -9.99 9.12 9.83
CA ARG A 41 -9.97 7.81 9.17
C ARG A 41 -8.76 7.65 8.27
N VAL A 42 -8.33 6.41 8.11
CA VAL A 42 -7.34 6.00 7.12
C VAL A 42 -7.98 5.00 6.17
N TYR A 43 -7.74 5.14 4.87
CA TYR A 43 -8.14 4.16 3.88
C TYR A 43 -6.91 3.52 3.26
N VAL A 44 -6.78 2.20 3.36
CA VAL A 44 -5.73 1.44 2.68
C VAL A 44 -6.23 1.12 1.27
N ASP A 45 -5.75 1.89 0.28
CA ASP A 45 -6.13 1.74 -1.13
C ASP A 45 -5.63 0.40 -1.68
N CYS A 46 -4.37 0.05 -1.38
CA CYS A 46 -3.81 -1.21 -1.81
C CYS A 46 -2.65 -1.67 -0.92
N ILE A 47 -2.47 -2.98 -0.89
CA ILE A 47 -1.28 -3.67 -0.39
C ILE A 47 -0.92 -4.72 -1.44
N ASP A 48 0.32 -4.73 -1.90
CA ASP A 48 0.81 -5.76 -2.81
C ASP A 48 2.26 -6.12 -2.49
N SER A 49 2.68 -7.27 -2.99
CA SER A 49 4.05 -7.76 -2.87
C SER A 49 4.49 -8.39 -4.17
N VAL A 50 5.80 -8.48 -4.35
CA VAL A 50 6.39 -9.15 -5.51
C VAL A 50 6.43 -10.67 -5.28
N PRO A 51 6.58 -11.48 -6.34
CA PRO A 51 6.85 -12.91 -6.20
C PRO A 51 8.07 -13.19 -5.32
N LEU A 52 8.13 -14.37 -4.71
CA LEU A 52 9.33 -14.81 -4.00
C LEU A 52 10.48 -15.02 -4.99
N TYR A 53 11.68 -14.65 -4.59
CA TYR A 53 12.89 -14.83 -5.38
C TYR A 53 13.88 -15.75 -4.66
N GLY A 54 14.70 -16.49 -5.41
CA GLY A 54 15.79 -17.27 -4.83
C GLY A 54 15.33 -18.26 -3.74
N GLN A 55 15.91 -18.15 -2.55
CA GLN A 55 15.64 -19.03 -1.40
C GLN A 55 14.63 -18.43 -0.39
N GLU A 56 13.90 -17.39 -0.79
CA GLU A 56 12.93 -16.76 0.10
C GLU A 56 11.80 -17.72 0.51
N ARG A 57 11.53 -17.76 1.81
CA ARG A 57 10.47 -18.59 2.38
C ARG A 57 9.17 -17.79 2.47
N GLY A 58 8.08 -18.37 1.98
CA GLY A 58 6.76 -17.71 1.96
C GLY A 58 6.27 -17.29 3.36
N GLU A 59 6.58 -18.08 4.39
CA GLU A 59 6.21 -17.78 5.77
C GLU A 59 6.95 -16.55 6.31
N GLU A 60 8.25 -16.41 6.03
CA GLU A 60 9.05 -15.25 6.41
C GLU A 60 8.59 -14.00 5.67
N ARG A 61 8.33 -14.12 4.35
CA ARG A 61 7.73 -13.04 3.57
C ARG A 61 6.43 -12.61 4.21
N GLN A 62 5.50 -13.52 4.47
CA GLN A 62 4.21 -13.19 5.05
C GLN A 62 4.36 -12.51 6.43
N ALA A 63 5.28 -12.98 7.27
CA ALA A 63 5.58 -12.36 8.56
C ALA A 63 6.12 -10.93 8.42
N LEU A 64 7.04 -10.69 7.47
CA LEU A 64 7.57 -9.36 7.17
C LEU A 64 6.46 -8.41 6.70
N LEU A 65 5.63 -8.82 5.74
CA LEU A 65 4.53 -7.99 5.24
C LEU A 65 3.53 -7.67 6.36
N SER A 66 3.18 -8.66 7.19
CA SER A 66 2.32 -8.44 8.35
C SER A 66 2.91 -7.45 9.35
N ALA A 67 4.21 -7.55 9.64
CA ALA A 67 4.89 -6.66 10.56
C ALA A 67 4.90 -5.20 10.07
N ILE A 68 5.11 -4.97 8.77
CA ILE A 68 5.06 -3.62 8.18
C ILE A 68 3.66 -3.01 8.34
N VAL A 69 2.60 -3.78 8.04
CA VAL A 69 1.23 -3.28 8.16
C VAL A 69 0.83 -3.06 9.62
N HIS A 70 1.23 -3.94 10.53
CA HIS A 70 1.03 -3.77 11.96
C HIS A 70 1.73 -2.53 12.51
N ALA A 71 2.97 -2.26 12.11
CA ALA A 71 3.67 -1.04 12.48
C ALA A 71 2.94 0.21 11.97
N TYR A 72 2.35 0.15 10.77
CA TYR A 72 1.53 1.25 10.26
C TYR A 72 0.22 1.43 11.05
N PHE A 73 -0.43 0.35 11.50
CA PHE A 73 -1.59 0.45 12.39
C PHE A 73 -1.23 1.11 13.73
N ASP A 74 -0.09 0.74 14.31
CA ASP A 74 0.37 1.35 15.55
C ASP A 74 0.69 2.85 15.37
N TYR A 75 1.37 3.20 14.26
CA TYR A 75 1.61 4.59 13.89
C TYR A 75 0.31 5.40 13.73
N THR A 76 -0.66 4.90 12.97
CA THR A 76 -1.93 5.62 12.76
C THR A 76 -2.72 5.77 14.05
N ARG A 77 -2.72 4.75 14.92
CA ARG A 77 -3.28 4.84 16.26
C ARG A 77 -2.60 5.93 17.09
N ALA A 78 -1.27 5.99 17.09
CA ALA A 78 -0.49 7.00 17.82
C ALA A 78 -0.74 8.43 17.31
N MET A 79 -0.99 8.58 16.01
CA MET A 79 -1.38 9.85 15.39
C MET A 79 -2.84 10.27 15.70
N GLY A 80 -3.61 9.46 16.44
CA GLY A 80 -4.98 9.81 16.84
C GLY A 80 -6.06 9.47 15.81
N PHE A 81 -5.75 8.68 14.77
CA PHE A 81 -6.78 8.15 13.87
C PHE A 81 -7.66 7.15 14.63
N ARG A 82 -8.97 7.18 14.37
CA ARG A 82 -9.96 6.32 15.05
C ARG A 82 -10.23 5.05 14.27
N PHE A 83 -10.32 5.16 12.94
CA PHE A 83 -10.67 4.05 12.08
C PHE A 83 -9.67 3.88 10.95
N LEU A 84 -9.41 2.62 10.59
CA LEU A 84 -8.73 2.25 9.37
C LEU A 84 -9.63 1.34 8.55
N HIS A 85 -9.67 1.57 7.24
CA HIS A 85 -10.56 0.89 6.31
C HIS A 85 -9.74 0.11 5.29
N MET A 86 -10.07 -1.17 5.13
CA MET A 86 -9.43 -2.06 4.16
C MET A 86 -10.49 -2.77 3.34
N ARG A 87 -10.17 -3.09 2.09
CA ARG A 87 -11.01 -3.94 1.25
C ARG A 87 -10.17 -4.88 0.42
N VAL A 88 -10.75 -6.01 0.08
CA VAL A 88 -10.24 -6.96 -0.90
C VAL A 88 -10.87 -6.59 -2.24
N PRO A 89 -10.10 -6.09 -3.20
CA PRO A 89 -10.59 -5.77 -4.53
C PRO A 89 -11.36 -6.90 -5.21
N PRO A 90 -12.34 -6.59 -6.08
CA PRO A 90 -12.97 -7.64 -6.86
C PRO A 90 -11.92 -8.22 -7.84
N PRO A 91 -11.85 -9.55 -8.02
CA PRO A 91 -10.87 -10.20 -8.90
C PRO A 91 -10.93 -9.78 -10.38
N THR A 92 -12.05 -9.19 -10.80
CA THR A 92 -12.25 -8.65 -12.15
C THR A 92 -11.62 -7.27 -12.35
N ASP A 93 -11.23 -6.57 -11.26
CA ASP A 93 -10.50 -5.30 -11.34
C ASP A 93 -9.02 -5.56 -11.67
N GLU A 94 -8.70 -5.52 -12.95
CA GLU A 94 -7.34 -5.76 -13.45
C GLU A 94 -6.35 -4.66 -13.04
N TYR A 95 -6.85 -3.51 -12.60
CA TYR A 95 -6.03 -2.35 -12.26
C TYR A 95 -5.64 -2.30 -10.78
N ASN A 96 -6.11 -3.24 -9.95
CA ASN A 96 -5.93 -3.17 -8.49
C ASN A 96 -4.57 -3.66 -7.95
N TYR A 97 -3.69 -4.19 -8.81
CA TYR A 97 -2.38 -4.69 -8.41
C TYR A 97 -1.28 -3.67 -8.69
N ILE A 98 -0.19 -3.71 -7.90
CA ILE A 98 0.95 -2.80 -8.03
C ILE A 98 1.99 -3.36 -9.00
N PHE A 99 2.30 -4.66 -8.91
CA PHE A 99 3.52 -5.21 -9.51
C PHE A 99 3.34 -5.99 -10.82
N GLU A 100 2.21 -6.68 -11.00
CA GLU A 100 2.04 -7.57 -12.15
C GLU A 100 0.57 -7.75 -12.57
N SER A 101 0.34 -7.82 -13.89
CA SER A 101 -0.93 -8.28 -14.46
C SER A 101 -1.02 -9.79 -14.29
N ARG A 102 -2.15 -10.25 -13.75
CA ARG A 102 -2.39 -11.64 -13.40
C ARG A 102 -3.57 -12.15 -14.21
N SER A 103 -3.54 -13.41 -14.68
CA SER A 103 -4.71 -14.03 -15.29
C SER A 103 -5.88 -14.10 -14.30
N LEU A 104 -7.12 -14.22 -14.78
CA LEU A 104 -8.31 -14.24 -13.93
C LEU A 104 -8.21 -15.31 -12.81
N VAL A 105 -7.76 -16.52 -13.14
CA VAL A 105 -7.58 -17.63 -12.18
C VAL A 105 -6.60 -17.24 -11.07
N VAL A 106 -5.50 -16.57 -11.40
CA VAL A 106 -4.51 -16.11 -10.42
C VAL A 106 -5.09 -14.97 -9.57
N ARG A 107 -5.87 -14.05 -10.15
CA ARG A 107 -6.55 -12.98 -9.42
C ARG A 107 -7.59 -13.53 -8.44
N LEU A 108 -8.37 -14.53 -8.85
CA LEU A 108 -9.36 -15.21 -7.99
C LEU A 108 -8.68 -15.85 -6.77
N ARG A 109 -7.61 -16.62 -6.99
CA ARG A 109 -6.83 -17.23 -5.89
C ARG A 109 -6.21 -16.17 -4.98
N ALA A 110 -5.65 -15.10 -5.56
CA ALA A 110 -5.08 -13.99 -4.81
C ALA A 110 -6.14 -13.26 -3.96
N SER A 111 -7.36 -13.08 -4.47
CA SER A 111 -8.47 -12.48 -3.71
C SER A 111 -8.86 -13.31 -2.49
N LEU A 112 -9.03 -14.63 -2.65
CA LEU A 112 -9.31 -15.55 -1.54
C LEU A 112 -8.20 -15.52 -0.49
N HIS A 113 -6.94 -15.56 -0.95
CA HIS A 113 -5.78 -15.51 -0.08
C HIS A 113 -5.68 -14.18 0.67
N LEU A 114 -5.85 -13.05 -0.03
CA LEU A 114 -5.73 -11.71 0.55
C LEU A 114 -6.77 -11.49 1.64
N ALA A 115 -8.00 -11.95 1.43
CA ALA A 115 -9.04 -11.87 2.44
C ALA A 115 -8.71 -12.68 3.69
N HIS A 116 -8.31 -13.94 3.51
CA HIS A 116 -7.88 -14.77 4.63
C HIS A 116 -6.67 -14.17 5.36
N TRP A 117 -5.74 -13.58 4.61
CA TRP A 117 -4.59 -12.88 5.17
C TRP A 117 -5.02 -11.66 5.99
N TYR A 118 -5.95 -10.82 5.50
CA TYR A 118 -6.49 -9.69 6.26
C TYR A 118 -7.17 -10.13 7.55
N SER A 119 -8.02 -11.16 7.53
CA SER A 119 -8.66 -11.64 8.76
C SER A 119 -7.62 -12.11 9.79
N ARG A 120 -6.59 -12.86 9.37
CA ARG A 120 -5.49 -13.26 10.27
C ARG A 120 -4.63 -12.08 10.74
N LEU A 121 -4.37 -11.13 9.86
CA LEU A 121 -3.62 -9.91 10.16
C LEU A 121 -4.31 -9.10 11.26
N LEU A 122 -5.63 -8.89 11.13
CA LEU A 122 -6.43 -8.13 12.09
C LEU A 122 -6.63 -8.87 13.41
N LEU A 123 -6.87 -10.19 13.36
CA LEU A 123 -6.94 -11.02 14.57
C LEU A 123 -5.66 -10.90 15.40
N LYS A 124 -4.50 -11.06 14.77
CA LYS A 124 -3.20 -10.95 15.44
C LYS A 124 -2.95 -9.52 15.95
N ALA A 125 -3.33 -8.50 15.19
CA ALA A 125 -3.21 -7.10 15.63
C ALA A 125 -4.04 -6.84 16.91
N ARG A 126 -5.25 -7.42 17.01
CA ARG A 126 -6.10 -7.33 18.19
C ARG A 126 -5.48 -8.06 19.38
N GLU A 127 -5.02 -9.30 19.19
CA GLU A 127 -4.35 -10.09 20.23
C GLU A 127 -3.09 -9.40 20.79
N GLN A 128 -2.37 -8.67 19.94
CA GLN A 128 -1.19 -7.90 20.32
C GLN A 128 -1.51 -6.48 20.83
N ASN A 129 -2.79 -6.14 21.00
CA ASN A 129 -3.25 -4.80 21.40
C ASN A 129 -2.70 -3.67 20.52
N ILE A 130 -2.52 -3.93 19.23
CA ILE A 130 -2.15 -2.91 18.23
C ILE A 130 -3.41 -2.13 17.80
N ILE A 131 -4.54 -2.84 17.68
CA ILE A 131 -5.86 -2.28 17.41
C ILE A 131 -6.81 -2.63 18.56
N TYR A 132 -7.90 -1.87 18.71
CA TYR A 132 -8.92 -2.17 19.71
C TYR A 132 -9.84 -3.30 19.26
N ASN A 133 -10.43 -3.19 18.06
CA ASN A 133 -11.29 -4.22 17.48
C ASN A 133 -11.36 -4.08 15.95
N TYR A 134 -12.01 -5.02 15.25
CA TYR A 134 -12.37 -4.86 13.85
C TYR A 134 -13.72 -5.53 13.55
N ASP A 135 -14.41 -5.01 12.54
CA ASP A 135 -15.60 -5.61 11.95
C ASP A 135 -15.28 -6.04 10.52
N GLY A 136 -15.82 -7.18 10.09
CA GLY A 136 -15.71 -7.72 8.74
C GLY A 136 -17.08 -7.88 8.08
N GLY A 137 -17.14 -7.69 6.76
CA GLY A 137 -18.36 -7.92 5.98
C GLY A 137 -18.12 -7.95 4.48
N SER A 138 -19.15 -8.27 3.71
CA SER A 138 -19.00 -8.68 2.31
C SER A 138 -18.85 -7.50 1.36
N THR A 139 -19.48 -6.36 1.68
CA THR A 139 -19.46 -5.15 0.85
C THR A 139 -19.33 -3.89 1.70
N ALA A 140 -18.75 -2.83 1.16
CA ALA A 140 -18.68 -1.54 1.85
C ALA A 140 -20.08 -0.98 2.18
N THR A 141 -21.08 -1.24 1.32
CA THR A 141 -22.47 -0.82 1.52
C THR A 141 -23.17 -1.53 2.67
N SER A 142 -22.78 -2.77 2.99
CA SER A 142 -23.36 -3.55 4.09
C SER A 142 -22.65 -3.30 5.43
N MET A 143 -21.49 -2.65 5.42
CA MET A 143 -20.68 -2.46 6.62
C MET A 143 -21.17 -1.26 7.44
N PRO A 144 -21.49 -1.45 8.74
CA PRO A 144 -21.71 -0.31 9.62
C PRO A 144 -20.40 0.48 9.70
N ASN A 145 -20.49 1.81 9.59
CA ASN A 145 -19.35 2.71 9.72
C ASN A 145 -18.26 2.59 8.63
N PHE A 146 -18.58 2.11 7.42
CA PHE A 146 -17.70 2.24 6.25
C PHE A 146 -18.22 3.36 5.32
N PRO A 147 -17.63 4.58 5.34
CA PRO A 147 -18.09 5.66 4.49
C PRO A 147 -17.77 5.39 3.02
N LEU A 148 -18.80 5.33 2.17
CA LEU A 148 -18.61 5.16 0.72
C LEU A 148 -17.81 6.31 0.08
N ALA A 149 -17.79 7.48 0.72
CA ALA A 149 -16.97 8.63 0.32
C ALA A 149 -15.45 8.35 0.35
N LEU A 150 -15.01 7.25 0.98
CA LEU A 150 -13.61 6.80 0.91
C LEU A 150 -13.27 6.11 -0.41
N LEU A 151 -14.27 5.56 -1.10
CA LEU A 151 -14.09 4.80 -2.35
C LEU A 151 -14.13 5.73 -3.55
N GLN A 152 -13.21 5.49 -4.48
CA GLN A 152 -13.21 6.12 -5.79
C GLN A 152 -14.34 5.57 -6.66
N PRO A 153 -14.91 6.37 -7.59
CA PRO A 153 -16.00 5.91 -8.46
C PRO A 153 -15.68 4.62 -9.24
N GLY A 154 -14.43 4.46 -9.69
CA GLY A 154 -13.98 3.26 -10.38
C GLY A 154 -13.99 2.00 -9.51
N GLU A 155 -13.79 2.13 -8.20
CA GLU A 155 -13.83 1.00 -7.26
C GLU A 155 -15.26 0.53 -7.02
N ILE A 156 -16.20 1.48 -6.90
CA ILE A 156 -17.63 1.18 -6.80
C ILE A 156 -18.12 0.51 -8.08
N ALA A 157 -17.73 1.03 -9.25
CA ALA A 157 -18.07 0.45 -10.54
C ALA A 157 -17.53 -0.99 -10.69
N ALA A 158 -16.29 -1.23 -10.25
CA ALA A 158 -15.69 -2.56 -10.30
C ALA A 158 -16.41 -3.57 -9.39
N GLU A 159 -16.82 -3.16 -8.19
CA GLU A 159 -17.61 -4.03 -7.29
C GLU A 159 -18.97 -4.37 -7.88
N ASN A 160 -19.65 -3.40 -8.49
CA ASN A 160 -20.94 -3.65 -9.15
C ASN A 160 -20.77 -4.57 -10.36
N ALA A 161 -19.76 -4.34 -11.20
CA ALA A 161 -19.46 -5.21 -12.35
C ALA A 161 -19.14 -6.65 -11.92
N PHE A 162 -18.51 -6.86 -10.75
CA PHE A 162 -18.23 -8.19 -10.24
C PHE A 162 -19.49 -8.93 -9.77
N LYS A 163 -20.50 -8.22 -9.24
CA LYS A 163 -21.78 -8.84 -8.85
C LYS A 163 -22.52 -9.42 -10.05
N ASP A 164 -22.39 -8.77 -11.20
CA ASP A 164 -23.09 -9.12 -12.44
C ASP A 164 -22.21 -9.91 -13.43
N VAL A 165 -21.09 -10.51 -12.97
CA VAL A 165 -20.16 -11.22 -13.86
C VAL A 165 -20.80 -12.47 -14.46
N ASP A 166 -20.82 -12.56 -15.80
CA ASP A 166 -21.26 -13.76 -16.50
C ASP A 166 -20.14 -14.81 -16.50
N THR A 167 -20.38 -15.95 -15.84
CA THR A 167 -19.38 -17.02 -15.69
C THR A 167 -19.55 -18.17 -16.69
N ARG A 168 -20.62 -18.17 -17.51
CA ARG A 168 -20.98 -19.32 -18.36
C ARG A 168 -19.95 -19.67 -19.42
N HIS A 169 -19.13 -18.68 -19.82
CA HIS A 169 -18.06 -18.84 -20.80
C HIS A 169 -16.74 -19.37 -20.21
N LEU A 170 -16.66 -19.48 -18.88
CA LEU A 170 -15.46 -19.93 -18.17
C LEU A 170 -15.45 -21.45 -18.03
N ASP A 171 -14.27 -22.05 -17.86
CA ASP A 171 -14.15 -23.47 -17.53
C ASP A 171 -14.71 -23.78 -16.12
N PRO A 172 -15.10 -25.04 -15.83
CA PRO A 172 -15.72 -25.39 -14.55
C PRO A 172 -14.89 -25.05 -13.30
N GLN A 173 -13.55 -25.16 -13.37
CA GLN A 173 -12.69 -24.85 -12.21
C GLN A 173 -12.67 -23.34 -11.92
N THR A 174 -12.62 -22.52 -12.98
CA THR A 174 -12.70 -21.07 -12.83
C THR A 174 -14.08 -20.62 -12.33
N GLN A 175 -15.17 -21.25 -12.80
CA GLN A 175 -16.52 -20.97 -12.30
C GLN A 175 -16.63 -21.25 -10.78
N GLU A 176 -16.09 -22.37 -10.31
CA GLU A 176 -16.06 -22.71 -8.88
C GLU A 176 -15.27 -21.66 -8.07
N LEU A 177 -14.12 -21.20 -8.57
CA LEU A 177 -13.35 -20.15 -7.93
C LEU A 177 -14.12 -18.82 -7.84
N VAL A 178 -14.85 -18.43 -8.90
CA VAL A 178 -15.70 -17.24 -8.87
C VAL A 178 -16.79 -17.39 -7.82
N ALA A 179 -17.49 -18.53 -7.79
CA ALA A 179 -18.53 -18.81 -6.80
C ALA A 179 -17.99 -18.72 -5.37
N ARG A 180 -16.79 -19.27 -5.11
CA ARG A 180 -16.12 -19.19 -3.80
C ARG A 180 -15.81 -17.75 -3.38
N VAL A 181 -15.37 -16.90 -4.30
CA VAL A 181 -15.13 -15.48 -4.00
C VAL A 181 -16.44 -14.73 -3.74
N MET A 182 -17.51 -15.04 -4.49
CA MET A 182 -18.81 -14.38 -4.32
C MET A 182 -19.48 -14.67 -2.98
N VAL A 183 -19.35 -15.90 -2.46
CA VAL A 183 -19.94 -16.27 -1.15
C VAL A 183 -19.06 -15.84 0.03
N GLN A 184 -17.92 -15.21 -0.22
CA GLN A 184 -16.99 -14.83 0.83
C GLN A 184 -17.57 -13.69 1.69
N GLN A 185 -17.69 -13.97 2.99
CA GLN A 185 -18.36 -13.07 3.92
C GLN A 185 -17.51 -11.86 4.33
N GLU A 186 -16.18 -11.99 4.36
CA GLU A 186 -15.27 -10.92 4.79
C GLU A 186 -14.42 -10.43 3.60
N ARG A 187 -14.81 -9.29 3.03
CA ARG A 187 -14.07 -8.59 1.96
C ARG A 187 -13.80 -7.13 2.31
N CYS A 188 -14.60 -6.53 3.17
CA CYS A 188 -14.44 -5.18 3.66
C CYS A 188 -14.24 -5.22 5.17
N PHE A 189 -13.32 -4.40 5.66
CA PHE A 189 -12.95 -4.37 7.07
C PHE A 189 -12.97 -2.94 7.60
N VAL A 190 -13.57 -2.77 8.77
CA VAL A 190 -13.52 -1.53 9.55
C VAL A 190 -12.72 -1.83 10.81
N VAL A 191 -11.52 -1.27 10.88
CA VAL A 191 -10.58 -1.45 11.98
C VAL A 191 -10.77 -0.30 12.97
N HIS A 192 -11.08 -0.62 14.22
CA HIS A 192 -11.17 0.32 15.34
C HIS A 192 -9.78 0.40 15.98
N LEU A 193 -9.06 1.51 15.73
CA LEU A 193 -7.69 1.67 16.21
C LEU A 193 -7.63 1.94 17.72
N GLN A 194 -8.66 2.58 18.25
CA GLN A 194 -8.73 3.04 19.64
C GLN A 194 -10.05 2.63 20.29
N ASN A 195 -10.06 2.57 21.63
CA ASN A 195 -11.30 2.34 22.37
C ASN A 195 -12.24 3.55 22.14
N PRO A 196 -13.55 3.33 21.90
CA PRO A 196 -14.52 4.42 21.71
C PRO A 196 -14.53 5.46 22.84
N ASN A 197 -14.16 5.07 24.06
CA ASN A 197 -14.10 5.94 25.23
C ASN A 197 -12.77 6.72 25.34
N THR A 198 -11.77 6.39 24.53
CA THR A 198 -10.50 7.11 24.52
C THR A 198 -10.66 8.44 23.80
N VAL A 199 -10.40 9.53 24.51
CA VAL A 199 -10.27 10.86 23.90
C VAL A 199 -8.87 10.99 23.32
N ALA A 200 -8.68 10.58 22.06
CA ALA A 200 -7.46 10.88 21.33
C ALA A 200 -7.68 12.10 20.44
N MET A 201 -6.75 13.04 20.52
CA MET A 201 -6.69 14.15 19.57
C MET A 201 -5.96 13.71 18.31
N LEU A 202 -6.58 13.96 17.17
CA LEU A 202 -5.96 13.73 15.87
C LEU A 202 -4.79 14.71 15.69
N VAL A 203 -3.58 14.18 15.61
CA VAL A 203 -2.36 14.97 15.48
C VAL A 203 -2.22 15.42 14.01
N PRO A 204 -2.06 16.72 13.73
CA PRO A 204 -1.72 17.18 12.39
C PRO A 204 -0.41 16.55 11.92
N ASP A 205 -0.41 15.93 10.75
CA ASP A 205 0.81 15.37 10.17
C ASP A 205 1.68 16.51 9.61
N ILE A 206 2.75 16.84 10.32
CA ILE A 206 3.72 17.88 9.97
C ILE A 206 4.87 17.36 9.09
N ALA A 207 4.89 16.08 8.72
CA ALA A 207 5.93 15.56 7.84
C ALA A 207 5.95 16.37 6.53
N PRO A 208 7.11 16.57 5.89
CA PRO A 208 7.17 17.24 4.60
C PRO A 208 6.40 16.45 3.53
N LEU A 209 5.75 17.16 2.60
CA LEU A 209 5.19 16.54 1.41
C LEU A 209 6.35 16.16 0.48
N LEU A 210 6.44 14.88 0.12
CA LEU A 210 7.44 14.38 -0.82
C LEU A 210 6.79 14.27 -2.21
N PRO A 211 6.99 15.25 -3.11
CA PRO A 211 6.39 15.19 -4.43
C PRO A 211 7.02 14.04 -5.23
N SER A 212 6.18 13.18 -5.81
CA SER A 212 6.62 12.07 -6.64
C SER A 212 5.67 11.88 -7.79
N ASN A 213 6.14 12.03 -9.02
CA ASN A 213 5.38 11.70 -10.24
C ASN A 213 5.35 10.19 -10.53
N VAL A 214 6.04 9.39 -9.72
CA VAL A 214 6.04 7.93 -9.78
C VAL A 214 5.09 7.36 -8.74
N ALA A 215 5.10 7.90 -7.51
CA ALA A 215 4.38 7.34 -6.37
C ALA A 215 3.33 8.32 -5.81
N SER A 216 2.76 9.19 -6.64
CA SER A 216 1.67 10.09 -6.24
C SER A 216 0.42 9.32 -5.81
N ASP A 217 0.14 8.22 -6.50
CA ASP A 217 -0.94 7.27 -6.27
C ASP A 217 -0.62 5.96 -7.00
N ARG A 218 -1.39 4.91 -6.69
CA ARG A 218 -1.21 3.58 -7.27
C ARG A 218 -1.30 3.59 -8.80
N ARG A 219 -2.28 4.28 -9.38
CA ARG A 219 -2.51 4.25 -10.84
C ARG A 219 -1.34 4.90 -11.57
N GLN A 220 -0.83 6.01 -11.06
CA GLN A 220 0.36 6.66 -11.59
C GLN A 220 1.57 5.72 -11.51
N PHE A 221 1.78 5.06 -10.37
CA PHE A 221 2.87 4.09 -10.21
C PHE A 221 2.80 2.95 -11.22
N VAL A 222 1.63 2.31 -11.35
CA VAL A 222 1.39 1.25 -12.33
C VAL A 222 1.58 1.79 -13.75
N GLY A 223 1.11 3.00 -14.05
CA GLY A 223 1.30 3.68 -15.33
C GLY A 223 2.78 3.86 -15.69
N VAL A 224 3.62 4.28 -14.73
CA VAL A 224 5.07 4.38 -14.91
C VAL A 224 5.68 3.00 -15.18
N CYS A 225 5.29 1.97 -14.43
CA CYS A 225 5.77 0.61 -14.65
C CYS A 225 5.43 0.11 -16.06
N VAL A 226 4.20 0.30 -16.52
CA VAL A 226 3.76 -0.08 -17.88
C VAL A 226 4.50 0.70 -18.95
N ALA A 227 4.57 2.03 -18.82
CA ALA A 227 5.22 2.91 -19.81
C ALA A 227 6.70 2.58 -20.01
N HIS A 228 7.39 2.13 -18.95
CA HIS A 228 8.80 1.79 -19.00
C HIS A 228 9.08 0.28 -19.02
N ARG A 229 8.05 -0.54 -19.23
CA ARG A 229 8.14 -2.01 -19.28
C ARG A 229 8.84 -2.61 -18.05
N LEU A 230 8.62 -2.00 -16.89
CA LEU A 230 9.15 -2.46 -15.62
C LEU A 230 8.32 -3.67 -15.15
N ARG A 231 9.03 -4.74 -14.78
CA ARG A 231 8.45 -6.02 -14.39
C ARG A 231 9.11 -6.54 -13.13
N PHE A 232 8.40 -7.42 -12.43
CA PHE A 232 8.85 -8.04 -11.18
C PHE A 232 8.73 -9.58 -11.24
N ALA A 233 8.58 -10.17 -12.43
CA ALA A 233 8.40 -11.61 -12.57
C ALA A 233 9.66 -12.43 -12.26
N SER A 234 10.84 -11.86 -12.48
CA SER A 234 12.13 -12.48 -12.13
C SER A 234 12.99 -11.54 -11.28
N LEU A 235 13.95 -12.10 -10.55
CA LEU A 235 14.86 -11.33 -9.70
C LEU A 235 15.63 -10.26 -10.49
N GLN A 236 16.11 -10.58 -11.70
CA GLN A 236 16.82 -9.63 -12.54
C GLN A 236 15.93 -8.47 -12.99
N GLN A 237 14.69 -8.77 -13.38
CA GLN A 237 13.71 -7.74 -13.73
C GLN A 237 13.37 -6.87 -12.53
N ALA A 238 13.17 -7.48 -11.35
CA ALA A 238 12.87 -6.78 -10.12
C ALA A 238 14.00 -5.83 -9.69
N LYS A 239 15.26 -6.27 -9.79
CA LYS A 239 16.44 -5.41 -9.57
C LYS A 239 16.44 -4.20 -10.49
N PHE A 240 16.30 -4.43 -11.80
CA PHE A 240 16.26 -3.35 -12.79
C PHE A 240 15.11 -2.36 -12.53
N SER A 241 13.89 -2.89 -12.35
CA SER A 241 12.70 -2.09 -12.06
C SER A 241 12.87 -1.27 -10.78
N THR A 242 13.43 -1.87 -9.73
CA THR A 242 13.68 -1.19 -8.45
C THR A 242 14.64 -0.01 -8.65
N ILE A 243 15.76 -0.21 -9.33
CA ILE A 243 16.74 0.86 -9.60
C ILE A 243 16.08 2.00 -10.37
N VAL A 244 15.36 1.70 -11.45
CA VAL A 244 14.70 2.73 -12.28
C VAL A 244 13.66 3.52 -11.48
N LEU A 245 12.83 2.84 -10.69
CA LEU A 245 11.80 3.48 -9.88
C LEU A 245 12.40 4.39 -8.80
N VAL A 246 13.37 3.88 -8.04
CA VAL A 246 14.04 4.63 -6.97
C VAL A 246 14.78 5.85 -7.53
N GLN A 247 15.54 5.67 -8.62
CA GLN A 247 16.23 6.80 -9.26
C GLN A 247 15.27 7.90 -9.72
N ARG A 248 14.11 7.53 -10.26
CA ARG A 248 13.08 8.52 -10.67
C ARG A 248 12.47 9.25 -9.49
N MET A 249 12.13 8.54 -8.41
CA MET A 249 11.61 9.14 -7.19
C MET A 249 12.63 10.14 -6.62
N LEU A 250 13.89 9.73 -6.48
CA LEU A 250 14.97 10.58 -5.96
C LEU A 250 15.26 11.78 -6.86
N ALA A 251 15.29 11.59 -8.18
CA ALA A 251 15.53 12.68 -9.13
C ALA A 251 14.41 13.74 -9.06
N HIS A 252 13.15 13.31 -8.90
CA HIS A 252 12.02 14.23 -8.76
C HIS A 252 12.07 15.00 -7.44
N GLN A 253 12.33 14.30 -6.33
CA GLN A 253 12.47 14.92 -5.01
C GLN A 253 13.64 15.91 -4.96
N SER A 254 14.77 15.58 -5.60
CA SER A 254 15.93 16.48 -5.67
C SER A 254 15.63 17.75 -6.47
N LYS A 255 14.91 17.63 -7.60
CA LYS A 255 14.48 18.80 -8.41
C LYS A 255 13.48 19.69 -7.67
N ALA A 256 12.59 19.08 -6.88
CA ALA A 256 11.65 19.84 -6.06
C ALA A 256 12.39 20.62 -4.97
N HIS A 257 13.40 20.01 -4.34
CA HIS A 257 14.24 20.66 -3.34
C HIS A 257 15.03 21.83 -3.95
N SER A 258 15.66 21.65 -5.11
CA SER A 258 16.42 22.72 -5.77
C SER A 258 15.57 23.90 -6.23
N LYS A 259 14.30 23.67 -6.61
CA LYS A 259 13.36 24.75 -6.94
C LYS A 259 12.91 25.52 -5.70
N PHE A 260 12.70 24.83 -4.59
CA PHE A 260 12.37 25.44 -3.30
C PHE A 260 13.50 26.38 -2.81
N ASP A 261 14.76 25.97 -3.00
CA ASP A 261 15.93 26.80 -2.68
C ASP A 261 16.07 28.02 -3.61
N GLN A 262 15.61 27.94 -4.86
CA GLN A 262 15.70 29.03 -5.86
C GLN A 262 14.55 30.03 -5.78
N GLU A 263 13.36 29.63 -5.28
CA GLU A 263 12.16 30.48 -5.22
C GLU A 263 11.92 31.15 -3.86
N GLY A 264 12.89 31.13 -2.93
CA GLY A 264 12.94 32.04 -1.79
C GLY A 264 12.35 31.53 -0.48
N GLY A 265 12.91 30.45 0.08
CA GLY A 265 12.71 30.12 1.49
C GLY A 265 13.44 31.10 2.42
N LEU A 266 12.68 31.89 3.21
CA LEU A 266 13.22 32.70 4.32
C LEU A 266 14.00 31.81 5.33
N PRO A 267 15.01 32.36 6.04
CA PRO A 267 15.99 31.55 6.76
C PRO A 267 15.45 31.09 8.11
N GLY A 268 15.50 29.78 8.38
CA GLY A 268 15.05 29.21 9.64
C GLY A 268 15.59 27.81 9.91
N GLY A 269 16.90 27.72 10.16
CA GLY A 269 17.54 26.77 11.09
C GLY A 269 17.49 25.27 10.80
N GLY A 270 18.67 24.67 10.56
CA GLY A 270 18.91 23.25 10.85
C GLY A 270 19.68 22.50 9.77
N PHE A 271 21.00 22.69 9.74
CA PHE A 271 21.96 21.92 8.94
C PHE A 271 21.85 20.41 9.22
N TYR A 272 21.71 19.60 8.18
CA TYR A 272 22.26 18.23 8.17
C TYR A 272 23.57 18.25 7.35
N PRO A 273 24.72 17.79 7.88
CA PRO A 273 25.94 17.75 7.10
C PRO A 273 25.85 16.67 6.02
N ARG A 274 26.11 17.06 4.76
CA ARG A 274 26.47 16.12 3.70
C ARG A 274 27.87 15.58 3.99
N GLU A 275 27.98 14.34 4.44
CA GLU A 275 29.25 13.61 4.38
C GLU A 275 29.53 13.22 2.92
N SER A 276 30.43 13.97 2.28
CA SER A 276 31.01 13.62 0.99
C SER A 276 32.15 12.62 1.19
N TYR A 277 31.93 11.35 0.83
CA TYR A 277 33.02 10.39 0.64
C TYR A 277 33.79 10.73 -0.63
N GLY A 278 34.79 11.59 -0.50
CA GLY A 278 35.80 11.84 -1.51
C GLY A 278 36.99 10.89 -1.33
N TYR A 279 37.07 9.86 -2.18
CA TYR A 279 38.30 9.09 -2.37
C TYR A 279 39.36 10.03 -2.97
N ARG A 280 40.36 10.42 -2.18
CA ARG A 280 41.60 11.04 -2.66
C ARG A 280 42.73 10.04 -2.44
N GLY A 281 43.34 9.61 -3.54
CA GLY A 281 44.50 8.73 -3.53
C GLY A 281 45.68 9.35 -2.80
N MET A 282 46.43 8.49 -2.11
CA MET A 282 47.77 8.81 -1.63
C MET A 282 48.81 8.57 -2.74
N PRO A 283 49.85 9.41 -2.87
CA PRO A 283 51.08 9.08 -3.57
C PRO A 283 52.10 8.41 -2.62
N PRO A 284 53.15 7.75 -3.16
CA PRO A 284 54.02 6.82 -2.42
C PRO A 284 55.08 7.57 -1.58
N PRO A 285 55.70 6.91 -0.60
CA PRO A 285 56.82 5.97 -0.83
C PRO A 285 56.54 4.53 -0.41
#